data_AF-A0A7S3U1M7-F1
#
_entry.id   AF-A0A7S3U1M7-F1
#
_cell.length_a   1.000
_cell.length_b   1.000
_cell.length_c   1.000
_cell.angle_alpha   90.00
_cell.angle_beta   90.00
_cell.angle_gamma   90.00
#
_symmetry.space_group_name_H-M   'P 1'
#
loop_
_entity.id
_entity.type
_entity.pdbx_description
1 polymer ?
#
loop_
_entity_poly.entity_id
_entity_poly.type
_entity_poly.pdbx_seq_one_letter_code
_entity_poly.pdbx_strand_id
1 'polypeptide(L)'
;FREVCERQAILVAGWMRVGYCQGNMNSDNSALCGVTLDYGPFAFMERFNPIFCPWVGGGMEYSFGRQPQAIAINLTILAEAFAAVLQDAATREKLPKAELDGELDRLRAGVSEVYVNTFHSIHDEDCR
;
A
#
# COMPACT_ATOMS: atom_id res chain seq x y z
N PHE A 1 2.20 10.88 5.96
CA PHE A 1 2.53 9.72 5.10
C PHE A 1 2.81 8.46 5.91
N ARG A 2 3.75 8.47 6.87
CA ARG A 2 4.04 7.34 7.78
C ARG A 2 2.78 6.62 8.30
N GLU A 3 1.85 7.36 8.92
CA GLU A 3 0.59 6.81 9.44
C GLU A 3 -0.23 6.06 8.36
N VAL A 4 -0.25 6.57 7.12
CA VAL A 4 -0.95 5.92 6.00
C VAL A 4 -0.26 4.58 5.68
N CYS A 5 1.07 4.56 5.63
CA CYS A 5 1.85 3.34 5.41
C CYS A 5 1.58 2.27 6.48
N GLU A 6 1.55 2.66 7.76
CA GLU A 6 1.25 1.75 8.88
C GLU A 6 -0.16 1.17 8.78
N ARG A 7 -1.16 2.03 8.56
CA ARG A 7 -2.55 1.59 8.44
C ARG A 7 -2.77 0.67 7.25
N GLN A 8 -2.12 0.95 6.12
CA GLN A 8 -2.17 0.06 4.95
C GLN A 8 -1.51 -1.29 5.21
N ALA A 9 -0.37 -1.31 5.93
CA ALA A 9 0.27 -2.55 6.32
C ALA A 9 -0.64 -3.41 7.22
N ILE A 10 -1.30 -2.79 8.21
CA ILE A 10 -2.26 -3.48 9.10
C ILE A 10 -3.45 -4.03 8.29
N LEU A 11 -4.01 -3.22 7.39
CA LEU A 11 -5.14 -3.61 6.56
C LEU A 11 -4.82 -4.85 5.70
N VAL A 12 -3.71 -4.78 4.94
CA VAL A 12 -3.34 -5.87 4.03
C VAL A 12 -2.89 -7.10 4.80
N ALA A 13 -2.17 -6.97 5.91
CA ALA A 13 -1.86 -8.11 6.78
C ALA A 13 -3.14 -8.76 7.33
N GLY A 14 -4.15 -7.97 7.68
CA GLY A 14 -5.48 -8.46 8.05
C GLY A 14 -6.15 -9.27 6.94
N TRP A 15 -6.11 -8.77 5.70
CA TRP A 15 -6.65 -9.48 4.53
C TRP A 15 -5.95 -10.82 4.28
N MET A 16 -4.62 -10.83 4.30
CA MET A 16 -3.82 -12.05 4.11
C MET A 16 -4.19 -13.11 5.15
N ARG A 17 -4.36 -12.71 6.42
CA ARG A 17 -4.69 -13.62 7.53
C ARG A 17 -6.02 -14.34 7.37
N VAL A 18 -7.04 -13.64 6.90
CA VAL A 18 -8.40 -14.20 6.78
C VAL A 18 -8.67 -14.81 5.41
N GLY A 19 -7.66 -14.86 4.53
CA GLY A 19 -7.83 -15.35 3.16
C GLY A 19 -8.66 -14.40 2.28
N TYR A 20 -8.77 -13.12 2.62
CA TYR A 20 -9.48 -12.14 1.81
C TYR A 20 -8.63 -11.70 0.63
N CYS A 21 -9.21 -11.71 -0.57
CA CYS A 21 -8.64 -11.16 -1.78
C CYS A 21 -9.53 -10.02 -2.28
N GLN A 22 -9.01 -8.79 -2.30
CA GLN A 22 -9.76 -7.62 -2.78
C GLN A 22 -10.08 -7.75 -4.28
N GLY A 23 -9.09 -8.11 -5.10
CA GLY A 23 -9.24 -8.39 -6.53
C GLY A 23 -9.19 -7.18 -7.48
N ASN A 24 -9.33 -5.95 -6.97
CA ASN A 24 -9.34 -4.69 -7.71
C ASN A 24 -8.64 -3.55 -6.92
N MET A 25 -7.34 -3.71 -6.67
CA MET A 25 -6.55 -2.77 -5.85
C MET A 25 -6.00 -1.58 -6.66
N ASN A 26 -6.85 -0.89 -7.42
CA ASN A 26 -6.48 0.38 -8.03
C ASN A 26 -6.22 1.44 -6.95
N SER A 27 -5.49 2.50 -7.30
CA SER A 27 -5.08 3.53 -6.33
C SER A 27 -6.26 4.33 -5.77
N ASP A 28 -7.34 4.52 -6.54
CA ASP A 28 -8.59 5.14 -6.12
C ASP A 28 -9.37 4.28 -5.09
N ASN A 29 -9.13 2.98 -5.06
CA ASN A 29 -9.68 2.04 -4.08
C ASN A 29 -8.83 1.90 -2.81
N SER A 30 -7.74 2.65 -2.69
CA SER A 30 -6.81 2.61 -1.55
C SER A 30 -7.10 3.74 -0.56
N ALA A 31 -8.00 3.49 0.40
CA ALA A 31 -8.40 4.49 1.40
C ALA A 31 -7.21 4.94 2.26
N LEU A 32 -6.91 6.24 2.32
CA LEU A 32 -5.80 6.74 3.15
C LEU A 32 -5.92 6.37 4.65
N CYS A 33 -7.14 6.17 5.14
CA CYS A 33 -7.40 5.76 6.52
C CYS A 33 -7.17 4.27 6.79
N GLY A 34 -6.77 3.46 5.78
CA GLY A 34 -6.49 2.03 5.93
C GLY A 34 -7.73 1.19 6.22
N VAL A 35 -8.83 1.49 5.53
CA VAL A 35 -10.07 0.68 5.57
C VAL A 35 -10.32 0.05 4.21
N THR A 36 -10.98 -1.11 4.19
CA THR A 36 -11.42 -1.73 2.95
C THR A 36 -12.48 -0.87 2.27
N LEU A 37 -12.27 -0.57 1.00
CA LEU A 37 -13.22 0.13 0.14
C LEU A 37 -13.54 -0.70 -1.11
N ASP A 38 -14.63 -0.31 -1.76
CA ASP A 38 -15.09 -0.81 -3.06
C ASP A 38 -15.19 -2.34 -3.13
N TYR A 39 -16.22 -2.87 -2.46
CA TYR A 39 -16.55 -4.29 -2.47
C TYR A 39 -17.19 -4.69 -3.81
N GLY A 40 -16.37 -4.85 -4.84
CA GLY A 40 -16.75 -5.37 -6.15
C GLY A 40 -16.39 -6.86 -6.28
N PRO A 41 -15.38 -7.23 -7.08
CA PRO A 41 -14.99 -8.61 -7.29
C PRO A 41 -14.06 -9.12 -6.16
N PHE A 42 -14.46 -9.00 -4.90
CA PHE A 42 -13.70 -9.58 -3.78
C PHE A 42 -14.12 -11.03 -3.53
N ALA A 43 -13.25 -11.82 -2.89
CA ALA A 43 -13.63 -13.13 -2.37
C ALA A 43 -12.74 -13.59 -1.24
N PHE A 44 -13.24 -14.55 -0.46
CA PHE A 44 -12.46 -15.33 0.48
C PHE A 44 -11.95 -16.61 -0.19
N MET A 45 -10.69 -16.92 0.06
CA MET A 45 -10.01 -18.07 -0.50
C MET A 45 -10.32 -19.33 0.32
N GLU A 46 -11.11 -20.25 -0.25
CA GLU A 46 -11.51 -21.51 0.38
C GLU A 46 -10.34 -22.50 0.56
N ARG A 47 -9.52 -22.64 -0.50
CA ARG A 47 -8.29 -23.45 -0.48
C ARG A 47 -7.12 -22.56 -0.79
N PHE A 48 -6.06 -22.69 -0.01
CA PHE A 48 -4.86 -21.89 -0.19
C PHE A 48 -4.33 -21.99 -1.63
N ASN A 49 -4.27 -20.84 -2.29
CA ASN A 49 -3.81 -20.65 -3.64
C ASN A 49 -3.23 -19.23 -3.77
N PRO A 50 -1.90 -19.06 -3.81
CA PRO A 50 -1.29 -17.72 -3.83
C PRO A 50 -1.63 -16.91 -5.08
N ILE A 51 -2.04 -17.57 -6.17
CA ILE A 51 -2.47 -16.90 -7.40
C ILE A 51 -4.00 -16.77 -7.53
N PHE A 52 -4.73 -17.01 -6.44
CA PHE A 52 -6.18 -16.82 -6.40
C PHE A 52 -6.54 -15.38 -6.79
N CYS A 53 -7.37 -15.22 -7.81
CA CYS A 53 -7.86 -13.92 -8.26
C CYS A 53 -9.37 -14.03 -8.49
N PRO A 54 -10.20 -13.36 -7.68
CA PRO A 54 -11.66 -13.37 -7.85
C PRO A 54 -12.15 -12.59 -9.07
N TRP A 55 -11.33 -11.68 -9.61
CA TRP A 55 -11.69 -10.88 -10.77
C TRP A 55 -11.28 -11.57 -12.08
N VAL A 56 -12.24 -12.20 -12.76
CA VAL A 56 -12.05 -13.01 -13.99
C VAL A 56 -11.58 -12.17 -15.20
N GLY A 57 -11.80 -10.86 -15.19
CA GLY A 57 -11.32 -9.92 -16.22
C GLY A 57 -10.04 -9.18 -15.85
N GLY A 58 -9.50 -9.45 -14.67
CA GLY A 58 -8.33 -8.77 -14.11
C GLY A 58 -7.01 -9.43 -14.46
N GLY A 59 -5.95 -8.64 -14.41
CA GLY A 59 -4.60 -9.19 -14.43
C GLY A 59 -4.23 -9.84 -13.08
N MET A 60 -3.14 -10.63 -13.09
CA MET A 60 -2.69 -11.36 -11.90
C MET A 60 -2.11 -10.45 -10.82
N GLU A 61 -1.92 -9.16 -11.09
CA GLU A 61 -1.36 -8.14 -10.19
C GLU A 61 -2.15 -8.00 -8.90
N TYR A 62 -3.46 -8.31 -8.92
CA TYR A 62 -4.34 -8.27 -7.74
C TYR A 62 -4.70 -9.65 -7.19
N SER A 63 -3.94 -10.68 -7.57
CA SER A 63 -4.06 -12.00 -6.94
C SER A 63 -3.75 -11.93 -5.44
N PHE A 64 -4.28 -12.87 -4.69
CA PHE A 64 -4.18 -12.96 -3.24
C PHE A 64 -2.75 -12.75 -2.72
N GLY A 65 -1.76 -13.47 -3.28
CA GLY A 65 -0.36 -13.37 -2.89
C GLY A 65 0.34 -12.07 -3.32
N ARG A 66 -0.26 -11.29 -4.23
CA ARG A 66 0.29 -10.01 -4.71
C ARG A 66 -0.30 -8.79 -4.01
N GLN A 67 -1.33 -8.92 -3.19
CA GLN A 67 -1.92 -7.80 -2.46
C GLN A 67 -0.89 -6.96 -1.68
N PRO A 68 0.12 -7.55 -0.99
CA PRO A 68 1.16 -6.77 -0.31
C PRO A 68 2.02 -5.93 -1.25
N GLN A 69 2.27 -6.44 -2.46
CA GLN A 69 3.02 -5.71 -3.48
C GLN A 69 2.15 -4.63 -4.14
N ALA A 70 0.88 -4.92 -4.42
CA ALA A 70 -0.05 -3.99 -5.03
C ALA A 70 -0.22 -2.71 -4.18
N ILE A 71 -0.39 -2.84 -2.85
CA ILE A 71 -0.50 -1.66 -2.00
C ILE A 71 0.83 -0.89 -1.88
N ALA A 72 1.98 -1.58 -1.91
CA ALA A 72 3.29 -0.93 -1.91
C ALA A 72 3.49 -0.06 -3.16
N ILE A 73 3.00 -0.53 -4.32
CA ILE A 73 3.00 0.25 -5.57
C ILE A 73 2.08 1.46 -5.42
N ASN A 74 0.86 1.30 -4.89
CA ASN A 74 -0.06 2.42 -4.68
C ASN A 74 0.51 3.46 -3.71
N LEU A 75 1.18 3.03 -2.63
CA LEU A 75 1.87 3.92 -1.69
C LEU A 75 3.05 4.65 -2.34
N THR A 76 3.81 3.98 -3.23
CA THR A 76 4.89 4.61 -4.00
C THR A 76 4.35 5.71 -4.91
N ILE A 77 3.28 5.43 -5.65
CA ILE A 77 2.62 6.41 -6.52
C ILE A 77 2.10 7.60 -5.70
N LEU A 78 1.51 7.35 -4.51
CA LEU A 78 1.09 8.41 -3.59
C LEU A 78 2.27 9.25 -3.08
N ALA A 79 3.39 8.61 -2.75
CA ALA A 79 4.62 9.30 -2.34
C ALA A 79 5.17 10.20 -3.45
N GLU A 80 5.16 9.73 -4.70
CA GLU A 80 5.54 10.53 -5.88
C GLU A 80 4.61 11.73 -6.09
N ALA A 81 3.30 11.54 -5.92
CA ALA A 81 2.33 12.63 -5.98
C ALA A 81 2.59 13.69 -4.88
N PHE A 82 2.88 13.27 -3.66
CA PHE A 82 3.27 14.19 -2.58
C PHE A 82 4.61 14.87 -2.86
N ALA A 83 5.59 14.15 -3.39
CA ALA A 83 6.88 14.72 -3.77
C ALA A 83 6.73 15.84 -4.80
N ALA A 84 5.87 15.66 -5.81
CA ALA A 84 5.59 16.70 -6.81
C ALA A 84 4.98 17.96 -6.17
N VAL A 85 4.03 17.79 -5.24
CA VAL A 85 3.40 18.92 -4.52
C VAL A 85 4.41 19.64 -3.62
N LEU A 86 5.27 18.90 -2.92
CA LEU A 86 6.31 19.48 -2.07
C LEU A 86 7.35 20.26 -2.88
N GLN A 87 7.73 19.77 -4.07
CA GLN A 87 8.64 20.47 -4.96
C GLN A 87 8.06 21.80 -5.48
N ASP A 88 6.77 21.82 -5.84
CA ASP A 88 6.09 23.06 -6.23
C ASP A 88 6.03 24.05 -5.05
N ALA A 89 5.61 23.60 -3.87
CA ALA A 89 5.56 24.41 -2.66
C ALA A 89 6.94 24.97 -2.30
N ALA A 90 7.98 24.14 -2.31
CA ALA A 90 9.35 24.54 -2.04
C ALA A 90 9.86 25.61 -3.00
N THR A 91 9.50 25.51 -4.28
CA THR A 91 9.86 26.52 -5.28
C THR A 91 9.17 27.85 -5.00
N ARG A 92 7.88 27.82 -4.65
CA ARG A 92 7.07 29.01 -4.36
C ARG A 92 7.50 29.72 -3.07
N GLU A 93 7.83 28.94 -2.04
CA GLU A 93 8.21 29.44 -0.71
C GLU A 93 9.72 29.66 -0.55
N LYS A 94 10.51 29.29 -1.57
CA LYS A 94 11.99 29.35 -1.56
C LYS A 94 12.60 28.56 -0.41
N LEU A 95 12.05 27.39 -0.14
CA LEU A 95 12.55 26.48 0.88
C LEU A 95 13.99 26.05 0.56
N PRO A 96 14.86 25.88 1.58
CA PRO A 96 16.21 25.37 1.38
C PRO A 96 16.19 23.98 0.77
N LYS A 97 17.07 23.71 -0.20
CA LYS A 97 17.16 22.41 -0.86
C LYS A 97 17.33 21.24 0.13
N ALA A 98 18.13 21.43 1.18
CA ALA A 98 18.36 20.41 2.20
C ALA A 98 17.09 20.02 2.98
N GLU A 99 16.17 20.97 3.17
CA GLU A 99 14.89 20.71 3.84
C GLU A 99 13.96 19.90 2.93
N LEU A 100 13.85 20.31 1.65
CA LEU A 100 13.10 19.56 0.64
C LEU A 100 13.64 18.13 0.49
N ASP A 101 14.96 17.96 0.33
CA ASP A 101 15.59 16.65 0.19
C ASP A 101 15.27 15.75 1.41
N GLY A 102 15.27 16.32 2.63
CA GLY A 102 14.88 15.63 3.84
C GLY A 102 13.42 15.14 3.85
N GLU A 103 12.47 15.95 3.37
CA GLU A 103 11.07 15.52 3.26
C GLU A 103 10.86 14.46 2.17
N LEU A 104 11.56 14.59 1.03
CA LEU A 104 11.52 13.59 -0.04
C LEU A 104 12.05 12.24 0.42
N ASP A 105 13.12 12.23 1.21
CA ASP A 105 13.68 11.01 1.78
C ASP A 105 12.73 10.37 2.80
N ARG A 106 12.01 11.16 3.60
CA ARG A 106 10.96 10.65 4.49
C ARG A 106 9.79 10.00 3.74
N LEU A 107 9.40 10.55 2.58
CA LEU A 107 8.37 9.95 1.75
C LEU A 107 8.83 8.59 1.20
N ARG A 108 10.07 8.49 0.70
CA ARG A 108 10.65 7.23 0.22
C ARG A 108 10.76 6.18 1.32
N ALA A 109 11.29 6.58 2.48
CA ALA A 109 11.43 5.72 3.65
C ALA A 109 10.08 5.22 4.18
N GLY A 110 9.01 6.00 4.03
CA GLY A 110 7.66 5.58 4.43
C GLY A 110 7.22 4.27 3.74
N VAL A 111 7.55 4.07 2.47
CA VAL A 111 7.18 2.82 1.79
C VAL A 111 8.13 1.69 2.17
N SER A 112 9.44 1.90 2.03
CA SER A 112 10.43 0.83 2.20
C SER A 112 10.67 0.41 3.66
N GLU A 113 10.52 1.33 4.61
CA GLU A 113 10.86 1.07 6.01
C GLU A 113 9.63 0.99 6.91
N VAL A 114 8.57 1.72 6.61
CA VAL A 114 7.38 1.71 7.47
C VAL A 114 6.42 0.62 6.99
N TYR A 115 5.93 0.72 5.75
CA TYR A 115 4.98 -0.26 5.23
C TYR A 115 5.55 -1.68 5.22
N VAL A 116 6.73 -1.89 4.61
CA VAL A 116 7.32 -3.23 4.46
C VAL A 116 7.61 -3.87 5.83
N ASN A 117 8.26 -3.16 6.74
CA ASN A 117 8.61 -3.73 8.04
C ASN A 117 7.38 -3.99 8.91
N THR A 118 6.39 -3.09 8.91
CA THR A 118 5.14 -3.31 9.65
C THR A 118 4.38 -4.51 9.08
N PHE A 119 4.29 -4.64 7.75
CA PHE A 119 3.65 -5.79 7.13
C PHE A 119 4.32 -7.10 7.54
N HIS A 120 5.66 -7.20 7.41
CA HIS A 120 6.41 -8.40 7.80
C HIS A 120 6.32 -8.69 9.30
N SER A 121 6.39 -7.68 10.15
CA SER A 121 6.25 -7.88 11.60
C SER A 121 4.92 -8.50 11.97
N ILE A 122 3.82 -8.07 11.35
CA ILE A 122 2.47 -8.60 11.63
C ILE A 122 2.29 -9.97 10.96
N HIS A 123 2.67 -10.09 9.70
CA HIS A 123 2.45 -11.28 8.91
C HIS A 123 3.31 -12.46 9.38
N ASP A 124 4.60 -12.22 9.67
CA ASP A 124 5.55 -13.30 9.98
C ASP A 124 5.46 -13.77 11.44
N GLU A 125 4.98 -12.94 12.37
CA GLU A 125 4.66 -13.37 13.74
C GLU A 125 3.49 -14.35 13.76
N ASP A 126 2.47 -14.10 12.93
CA ASP A 126 1.22 -14.87 12.91
C ASP A 126 1.26 -16.09 11.96
N CYS A 127 2.30 -16.21 11.12
CA CYS A 127 2.54 -17.36 10.23
C CYS A 127 3.46 -18.44 10.82
N ARG A 128 3.86 -18.34 12.09
CA ARG A 128 4.59 -19.39 12.84
C ARG A 128 3.62 -20.37 13.50
#